data_AF-A0A954R832-F1
#
_entry.id   AF-A0A954R832-F1
#
_cell.length_a   1.000
_cell.length_b   1.000
_cell.length_c   1.000
_cell.angle_alpha   90.00
_cell.angle_beta   90.00
_cell.angle_gamma   90.00
#
_symmetry.space_group_name_H-M   'P 1'
#
loop_
_entity.id
_entity.type
_entity.pdbx_description
1 polymer ?
#
loop_
_entity_poly.entity_id
_entity_poly.type
_entity_poly.pdbx_seq_one_letter_code
_entity_poly.pdbx_strand_id
1 'polypeptide(L)'
;AYPASTWLFGPFDLLVEHSHRLLGTLAGFLSIGLVIAAFRYDDRRWFRWWCVGVLAAVIAQGALGGARVVLDQRTFAMIHGCTGPLFFAIATATAVMSSRWWLRSQSTVGATRGVAWLATLLAVASYTQLVLGAQLRHVTAAVSHTSFMAFVHTHLTLAGLVTLLTLCLVGLALASRVCEPRIRRPAGLLLLVV
;
A
#
# COMPACT_ATOMS: atom_id res chain seq x y z
N ALA A 1 20.40 -15.10 -17.14
CA ALA A 1 19.50 -15.53 -16.04
C ALA A 1 20.22 -16.59 -15.22
N TYR A 2 20.03 -16.64 -13.91
CA TYR A 2 20.64 -17.67 -13.06
C TYR A 2 20.07 -19.06 -13.41
N PRO A 3 20.86 -20.15 -13.32
CA PRO A 3 20.33 -21.51 -13.42
C PRO A 3 19.27 -21.76 -12.35
N ALA A 4 18.21 -22.51 -12.68
CA ALA A 4 17.13 -22.83 -11.74
C ALA A 4 17.65 -23.55 -10.48
N SER A 5 18.71 -24.35 -10.61
CA SER A 5 19.39 -25.00 -9.50
C SER A 5 20.03 -24.00 -8.54
N THR A 6 20.70 -22.96 -9.04
CA THR A 6 21.30 -21.90 -8.21
C THR A 6 20.23 -21.03 -7.55
N TRP A 7 19.07 -20.87 -8.19
CA TRP A 7 17.95 -20.13 -7.62
C TRP A 7 17.27 -20.87 -6.46
N LEU A 8 17.04 -22.19 -6.60
CA LEU A 8 16.36 -23.00 -5.57
C LEU A 8 17.29 -23.49 -4.46
N PHE A 9 18.56 -23.78 -4.78
CA PHE A 9 19.53 -24.39 -3.87
C PHE A 9 20.70 -23.46 -3.51
N GLY A 10 20.69 -22.22 -4.01
CA GLY A 10 21.66 -21.19 -3.62
C GLY A 10 21.33 -20.55 -2.26
N PRO A 11 22.13 -19.54 -1.86
CA PRO A 11 21.88 -18.80 -0.62
C PRO A 11 20.48 -18.16 -0.60
N PHE A 12 19.83 -18.17 0.57
CA PHE A 12 18.48 -17.63 0.74
C PHE A 12 18.36 -16.15 0.31
N ASP A 13 19.39 -15.35 0.58
CA ASP A 13 19.43 -13.93 0.20
C ASP A 13 19.33 -13.74 -1.33
N LEU A 14 19.98 -14.63 -2.09
CA LEU A 14 19.93 -14.59 -3.56
C LEU A 14 18.53 -14.93 -4.08
N LEU A 15 17.87 -15.93 -3.49
CA LEU A 15 16.49 -16.29 -3.81
C LEU A 15 15.56 -15.11 -3.55
N VAL A 16 15.66 -14.47 -2.39
CA VAL A 16 14.83 -13.32 -2.01
C VAL A 16 15.07 -12.14 -2.95
N GLU A 17 16.32 -11.78 -3.19
CA GLU A 17 16.68 -10.66 -4.05
C GLU A 17 16.19 -10.87 -5.49
N HIS A 18 16.44 -12.06 -6.06
CA HIS A 18 16.05 -12.34 -7.44
C HIS A 18 14.52 -12.43 -7.58
N SER A 19 13.85 -13.09 -6.65
CA SER A 19 12.38 -13.20 -6.65
C SER A 19 11.72 -11.83 -6.53
N HIS A 20 12.28 -10.94 -5.71
CA HIS A 20 11.79 -9.57 -5.58
C HIS A 20 11.89 -8.80 -6.92
N ARG A 21 13.03 -8.90 -7.61
CA ARG A 21 13.23 -8.27 -8.94
C ARG A 21 12.28 -8.84 -9.99
N LEU A 22 12.04 -10.16 -9.98
CA LEU A 22 11.11 -10.81 -10.89
C LEU A 22 9.66 -10.37 -10.64
N LEU A 23 9.23 -10.31 -9.37
CA LEU A 23 7.91 -9.82 -9.00
C LEU A 23 7.72 -8.33 -9.37
N GLY A 24 8.75 -7.51 -9.23
CA GLY A 24 8.73 -6.12 -9.70
C GLY A 24 8.54 -6.02 -11.22
N THR A 25 9.23 -6.88 -11.97
CA THR A 25 9.07 -6.95 -13.44
C THR A 25 7.67 -7.41 -13.84
N LEU A 26 7.14 -8.44 -13.16
CA LEU A 26 5.77 -8.91 -13.36
C LEU A 26 4.74 -7.80 -13.07
N ALA A 27 4.90 -7.06 -11.97
CA ALA A 27 4.04 -5.93 -11.64
C ALA A 27 4.07 -4.84 -12.73
N GLY A 28 5.22 -4.59 -13.33
CA GLY A 28 5.37 -3.71 -14.50
C GLY A 28 4.56 -4.19 -15.70
N PHE A 29 4.72 -5.46 -16.11
CA PHE A 29 3.96 -6.04 -17.22
C PHE A 29 2.45 -6.05 -16.98
N LEU A 30 2.03 -6.40 -15.75
CA LEU A 30 0.61 -6.35 -15.36
C LEU A 30 0.05 -4.93 -15.43
N SER A 31 0.84 -3.92 -15.05
CA SER A 31 0.42 -2.51 -15.14
C SER A 31 0.29 -2.03 -16.58
N ILE A 32 1.16 -2.48 -17.49
CA ILE A 32 1.03 -2.22 -18.93
C ILE A 32 -0.26 -2.87 -19.47
N GLY A 33 -0.47 -4.15 -19.17
CA GLY A 33 -1.68 -4.88 -19.56
C GLY A 33 -2.95 -4.22 -19.01
N LEU A 34 -2.91 -3.73 -17.77
CA LEU A 34 -3.99 -2.98 -17.15
C LEU A 34 -4.32 -1.69 -17.92
N VAL A 35 -3.33 -0.90 -18.30
CA VAL A 35 -3.56 0.31 -19.12
C VAL A 35 -4.21 -0.05 -20.45
N ILE A 36 -3.67 -1.05 -21.15
CA ILE A 36 -4.25 -1.51 -22.43
C ILE A 36 -5.70 -1.94 -22.24
N ALA A 37 -5.99 -2.76 -21.22
CA ALA A 37 -7.33 -3.23 -20.91
C ALA A 37 -8.28 -2.07 -20.56
N ALA A 38 -7.83 -1.10 -19.75
CA ALA A 38 -8.62 0.05 -19.36
C ALA A 38 -9.02 0.91 -20.57
N PHE A 39 -8.09 1.15 -21.50
CA PHE A 39 -8.40 1.92 -22.71
C PHE A 39 -9.27 1.14 -23.71
N ARG A 40 -9.21 -0.19 -23.71
CA ARG A 40 -9.95 -1.04 -24.66
C ARG A 40 -11.35 -1.43 -24.18
N TYR A 41 -11.56 -1.55 -22.87
CA TYR A 41 -12.78 -2.14 -22.31
C TYR A 41 -13.49 -1.29 -21.26
N ASP A 42 -12.87 -0.23 -20.72
CA ASP A 42 -13.50 0.60 -19.69
C ASP A 42 -13.91 1.96 -20.25
N ASP A 43 -15.19 2.34 -20.14
CA ASP A 43 -15.71 3.61 -20.65
C ASP A 43 -15.37 4.81 -19.76
N ARG A 44 -14.94 4.58 -18.51
CA ARG A 44 -14.72 5.65 -17.53
C ARG A 44 -13.38 6.33 -17.80
N ARG A 45 -13.44 7.56 -18.36
CA ARG A 45 -12.23 8.36 -18.68
C ARG A 45 -11.30 8.55 -17.48
N TRP A 46 -11.84 8.78 -16.29
CA TRP A 46 -11.02 8.95 -15.08
C TRP A 46 -10.27 7.66 -14.71
N PHE A 47 -10.87 6.48 -14.92
CA PHE A 47 -10.25 5.20 -14.60
C PHE A 47 -9.12 4.86 -15.56
N ARG A 48 -9.26 5.22 -16.85
CA ARG A 48 -8.17 5.12 -17.82
C ARG A 48 -6.92 5.90 -17.37
N TRP A 49 -7.10 7.15 -16.96
CA TRP A 49 -5.99 7.99 -16.46
C TRP A 49 -5.46 7.52 -15.10
N TRP A 50 -6.32 6.97 -14.24
CA TRP A 50 -5.89 6.30 -13.02
C TRP A 50 -4.93 5.14 -13.33
N CYS A 51 -5.27 4.26 -14.28
CA CYS A 51 -4.39 3.17 -14.70
C CYS A 51 -3.05 3.66 -15.29
N VAL A 52 -3.04 4.78 -16.03
CA VAL A 52 -1.80 5.43 -16.47
C VAL A 52 -0.97 5.88 -15.26
N GLY A 53 -1.62 6.45 -14.24
CA GLY A 53 -0.97 6.79 -12.98
C GLY A 53 -0.38 5.57 -12.26
N VAL A 54 -1.06 4.43 -12.25
CA VAL A 54 -0.54 3.16 -11.69
C VAL A 54 0.73 2.73 -12.41
N LEU A 55 0.74 2.79 -13.75
CA LEU A 55 1.92 2.48 -14.54
C LEU A 55 3.08 3.46 -14.27
N ALA A 56 2.80 4.76 -14.17
CA ALA A 56 3.82 5.74 -13.79
C ALA A 56 4.39 5.46 -12.39
N ALA A 57 3.53 5.09 -11.43
CA ALA A 57 3.94 4.75 -10.07
C ALA A 57 4.83 3.50 -10.01
N VAL A 58 4.52 2.43 -10.76
CA VAL A 58 5.36 1.22 -10.77
C VAL A 58 6.71 1.48 -11.46
N ILE A 59 6.75 2.31 -12.51
CA ILE A 59 8.00 2.73 -13.16
C ILE A 59 8.86 3.51 -12.16
N ALA A 60 8.27 4.48 -11.44
CA ALA A 60 8.96 5.23 -10.40
C ALA A 60 9.47 4.31 -9.27
N GLN A 61 8.70 3.31 -8.87
CA GLN A 61 9.15 2.29 -7.90
C GLN A 61 10.32 1.46 -8.40
N GLY A 62 10.27 1.00 -9.65
CA GLY A 62 11.38 0.26 -10.27
C GLY A 62 12.65 1.11 -10.34
N ALA A 63 12.52 2.38 -10.72
CA ALA A 63 13.64 3.33 -10.77
C ALA A 63 14.23 3.59 -9.37
N LEU A 64 13.39 3.82 -8.35
CA LEU A 64 13.84 4.00 -6.96
C LEU A 64 14.52 2.74 -6.41
N GLY A 65 13.98 1.55 -6.73
CA GLY A 65 14.60 0.28 -6.35
C GLY A 65 15.95 0.05 -7.02
N GLY A 66 16.08 0.40 -8.30
CA GLY A 66 17.36 0.37 -9.02
C GLY A 66 18.37 1.38 -8.46
N ALA A 67 17.94 2.62 -8.22
CA ALA A 67 18.77 3.66 -7.62
C ALA A 67 19.27 3.27 -6.23
N ARG A 68 18.43 2.64 -5.41
CA ARG A 68 18.83 2.06 -4.11
C ARG A 68 20.00 1.08 -4.27
N VAL A 69 19.95 0.18 -5.25
CA VAL A 69 20.98 -0.83 -5.46
C VAL A 69 22.28 -0.21 -5.97
N VAL A 70 22.21 0.80 -6.85
CA VAL A 70 23.40 1.41 -7.46
C VAL A 70 24.06 2.45 -6.55
N LEU A 71 23.27 3.26 -5.85
CA LEU A 71 23.77 4.40 -5.07
C LEU A 71 24.01 4.04 -3.59
N ASP A 72 23.45 2.93 -3.10
CA ASP A 72 23.53 2.45 -1.71
C ASP A 72 23.25 3.53 -0.64
N GLN A 73 22.41 4.52 -0.97
CA GLN A 73 22.08 5.57 -0.01
C GLN A 73 20.85 5.20 0.81
N ARG A 74 20.98 5.40 2.13
CA ARG A 74 19.90 5.19 3.11
C ARG A 74 18.61 5.92 2.74
N THR A 75 18.71 7.12 2.18
CA THR A 75 17.56 7.93 1.77
C THR A 75 16.74 7.22 0.70
N PHE A 76 17.38 6.61 -0.32
CA PHE A 76 16.66 5.83 -1.32
C PHE A 76 16.03 4.57 -0.72
N ALA A 77 16.70 3.91 0.23
CA ALA A 77 16.14 2.76 0.93
C ALA A 77 14.86 3.14 1.73
N MET A 78 14.88 4.27 2.43
CA MET A 78 13.71 4.80 3.16
C MET A 78 12.57 5.17 2.21
N ILE A 79 12.86 5.96 1.17
CA ILE A 79 11.84 6.40 0.20
C ILE A 79 11.22 5.19 -0.48
N HIS A 80 12.03 4.30 -1.07
CA HIS A 80 11.56 3.10 -1.73
C HIS A 80 10.73 2.20 -0.80
N GLY A 81 11.22 2.01 0.44
CA GLY A 81 10.53 1.22 1.47
C GLY A 81 9.16 1.80 1.86
N CYS A 82 8.99 3.12 1.86
CA CYS A 82 7.71 3.76 2.13
C CYS A 82 6.76 3.74 0.92
N THR A 83 7.30 3.88 -0.29
CA THR A 83 6.50 3.98 -1.51
C THR A 83 6.01 2.62 -2.02
N GLY A 84 6.66 1.51 -1.64
CA GLY A 84 6.20 0.16 -1.99
C GLY A 84 4.80 -0.15 -1.43
N PRO A 85 4.56 -0.03 -0.11
CA PRO A 85 3.23 -0.18 0.48
C PRO A 85 2.18 0.81 -0.05
N LEU A 86 2.58 2.04 -0.40
CA LEU A 86 1.70 3.00 -1.07
C LEU A 86 1.26 2.48 -2.45
N PHE A 87 2.20 1.99 -3.26
CA PHE A 87 1.88 1.37 -4.54
C PHE A 87 0.95 0.16 -4.36
N PHE A 88 1.20 -0.68 -3.35
CA PHE A 88 0.33 -1.82 -3.04
C PHE A 88 -1.10 -1.39 -2.66
N ALA A 89 -1.26 -0.31 -1.89
CA ALA A 89 -2.55 0.26 -1.56
C ALA A 89 -3.28 0.78 -2.82
N ILE A 90 -2.56 1.46 -3.72
CA ILE A 90 -3.08 1.91 -5.02
C ILE A 90 -3.51 0.72 -5.89
N ALA A 91 -2.70 -0.34 -5.95
CA ALA A 91 -3.03 -1.56 -6.70
C ALA A 91 -4.29 -2.24 -6.13
N THR A 92 -4.40 -2.31 -4.80
CA THR A 92 -5.59 -2.84 -4.10
C THR A 92 -6.83 -2.00 -4.43
N ALA A 93 -6.73 -0.67 -4.36
CA ALA A 93 -7.81 0.23 -4.74
C ALA A 93 -8.22 0.04 -6.22
N THR A 94 -7.25 -0.14 -7.11
CA THR A 94 -7.48 -0.40 -8.53
C THR A 94 -8.25 -1.70 -8.76
N ALA A 95 -7.90 -2.76 -8.03
CA ALA A 95 -8.63 -4.03 -8.07
C ALA A 95 -10.08 -3.87 -7.59
N VAL A 96 -10.32 -3.08 -6.55
CA VAL A 96 -11.67 -2.76 -6.07
C VAL A 96 -12.45 -1.96 -7.12
N MET A 97 -11.86 -0.90 -7.68
CA MET A 97 -12.48 0.01 -8.66
C MET A 97 -12.80 -0.64 -10.02
N SER A 98 -12.08 -1.70 -10.37
CA SER A 98 -12.32 -2.52 -11.57
C SER A 98 -13.25 -3.72 -11.32
N SER A 99 -13.62 -3.98 -10.06
CA SER A 99 -14.49 -5.11 -9.74
C SER A 99 -15.91 -4.89 -10.28
N ARG A 100 -16.57 -6.00 -10.67
CA ARG A 100 -17.98 -6.00 -11.07
C ARG A 100 -18.91 -5.40 -10.01
N TRP A 101 -18.53 -5.55 -8.75
CA TRP A 101 -19.26 -4.98 -7.62
C TRP A 101 -19.24 -3.46 -7.67
N TRP A 102 -18.04 -2.86 -7.69
CA TRP A 102 -17.88 -1.41 -7.76
C TRP A 102 -18.62 -0.82 -8.97
N LEU A 103 -18.52 -1.47 -10.12
CA LEU A 103 -19.22 -1.04 -11.34
C LEU A 103 -20.75 -1.05 -11.22
N ARG A 104 -21.33 -2.02 -10.49
CA ARG A 104 -22.78 -2.15 -10.28
C ARG A 104 -23.30 -1.25 -9.15
N SER A 105 -22.46 -0.95 -8.16
CA SER A 105 -22.86 -0.19 -6.95
C SER A 105 -22.78 1.33 -7.11
N GLN A 106 -22.36 1.86 -8.27
CA GLN A 106 -22.30 3.32 -8.52
C GLN A 106 -23.67 4.03 -8.41
N SER A 107 -24.77 3.28 -8.34
CA SER A 107 -26.13 3.82 -8.36
C SER A 107 -26.91 3.71 -7.04
N THR A 108 -26.39 3.10 -5.95
CA THR A 108 -27.29 2.72 -4.83
C THR A 108 -27.03 3.27 -3.43
N VAL A 109 -25.82 3.59 -2.95
CA VAL A 109 -25.66 4.22 -1.61
C VAL A 109 -24.36 5.02 -1.54
N GLY A 110 -24.45 6.34 -1.33
CA GLY A 110 -23.28 7.16 -0.98
C GLY A 110 -22.83 6.90 0.45
N ALA A 111 -21.52 6.71 0.67
CA ALA A 111 -20.98 6.64 2.02
C ALA A 111 -21.34 7.91 2.80
N THR A 112 -21.73 7.78 4.08
CA THR A 112 -21.99 8.96 4.90
C THR A 112 -20.70 9.77 5.05
N ARG A 113 -20.82 11.10 5.08
CA ARG A 113 -19.68 12.02 5.21
C ARG A 113 -18.75 11.61 6.36
N GLY A 114 -19.30 11.17 7.49
CA GLY A 114 -18.52 10.69 8.64
C GLY A 114 -17.65 9.45 8.35
N VAL A 115 -18.19 8.45 7.65
CA VAL A 115 -17.44 7.23 7.28
C VAL A 115 -16.32 7.57 6.30
N ALA A 116 -16.60 8.44 5.31
CA ALA A 116 -15.60 8.88 4.34
C ALA A 116 -14.44 9.65 5.02
N TRP A 117 -14.76 10.55 5.97
CA TRP A 117 -13.76 11.25 6.77
C TRP A 117 -12.93 10.30 7.62
N LEU A 118 -13.56 9.36 8.32
CA LEU A 118 -12.86 8.41 9.18
C LEU A 118 -11.94 7.50 8.38
N ALA A 119 -12.40 6.97 7.24
CA ALA A 119 -11.58 6.15 6.35
C ALA A 119 -10.39 6.94 5.77
N THR A 120 -10.59 8.21 5.42
CA THR A 120 -9.52 9.09 4.93
C THR A 120 -8.50 9.36 6.04
N LEU A 121 -8.96 9.68 7.25
CA LEU A 121 -8.10 9.91 8.41
C LEU A 121 -7.29 8.66 8.75
N LEU A 122 -7.92 7.48 8.75
CA LEU A 122 -7.24 6.21 8.96
C LEU A 122 -6.14 6.00 7.92
N ALA A 123 -6.43 6.17 6.62
CA ALA A 123 -5.44 6.00 5.57
C ALA A 123 -4.23 6.96 5.73
N VAL A 124 -4.49 8.24 6.05
CA VAL A 124 -3.44 9.23 6.29
C VAL A 124 -2.62 8.89 7.54
N ALA A 125 -3.27 8.53 8.64
CA ALA A 125 -2.62 8.14 9.88
C ALA A 125 -1.77 6.88 9.69
N SER A 126 -2.27 5.86 9.00
CA SER A 126 -1.54 4.63 8.68
C SER A 126 -0.32 4.90 7.80
N TYR A 127 -0.44 5.75 6.79
CA TYR A 127 0.71 6.10 5.95
C TYR A 127 1.76 6.90 6.72
N THR A 128 1.31 7.85 7.57
CA THR A 128 2.21 8.62 8.44
C THR A 128 2.95 7.71 9.41
N GLN A 129 2.23 6.73 9.98
CA GLN A 129 2.80 5.72 10.87
C GLN A 129 3.85 4.87 10.20
N LEU A 130 3.61 4.50 8.94
CA LEU A 130 4.56 3.76 8.12
C LEU A 130 5.84 4.57 7.88
N VAL A 131 5.71 5.86 7.53
CA VAL A 131 6.85 6.76 7.32
C VAL A 131 7.65 6.95 8.60
N LEU A 132 6.99 7.20 9.74
CA LEU A 132 7.66 7.34 11.04
C LEU A 132 8.36 6.05 11.46
N GLY A 133 7.74 4.88 11.21
CA GLY A 133 8.37 3.58 11.45
C GLY A 133 9.63 3.38 10.60
N ALA A 134 9.62 3.81 9.34
CA ALA A 134 10.80 3.78 8.48
C ALA A 134 11.90 4.72 9.02
N GLN A 135 11.57 5.93 9.46
CA GLN A 135 12.54 6.85 10.09
C GLN A 135 13.15 6.23 11.36
N LEU A 136 12.33 5.61 12.22
CA LEU A 136 12.80 4.98 13.45
C LEU A 136 13.73 3.79 13.16
N ARG A 137 13.38 2.92 12.20
CA ARG A 137 14.25 1.82 11.72
C ARG A 137 15.57 2.33 11.14
N HIS A 138 15.54 3.54 10.59
CA HIS A 138 16.68 4.21 9.99
C HIS A 138 17.19 5.39 10.84
N VAL A 139 17.11 5.30 12.17
CA VAL A 139 17.78 6.26 13.06
C VAL A 139 19.29 6.00 13.13
N THR A 140 20.12 7.03 13.32
CA THR A 140 21.58 6.89 13.55
C THR A 140 21.91 7.04 15.03
N ALA A 141 23.09 6.54 15.44
CA ALA A 141 23.67 6.81 16.76
C ALA A 141 23.94 8.31 17.04
N ALA A 142 23.92 9.17 16.02
CA ALA A 142 24.07 10.62 16.19
C ALA A 142 22.84 11.31 16.81
N VAL A 143 21.69 10.63 16.88
CA VAL A 143 20.46 11.20 17.47
C VAL A 143 20.54 11.09 18.99
N SER A 144 20.23 12.17 19.71
CA SER A 144 20.22 12.19 21.17
C SER A 144 19.22 11.17 21.75
N HIS A 145 19.48 10.67 22.97
CA HIS A 145 18.58 9.75 23.66
C HIS A 145 17.15 10.33 23.79
N THR A 146 17.04 11.61 24.14
CA THR A 146 15.75 12.31 24.27
C THR A 146 15.00 12.37 22.95
N SER A 147 15.68 12.70 21.85
CA SER A 147 15.07 12.74 20.52
C SER A 147 14.66 11.34 20.04
N PHE A 148 15.46 10.32 20.32
CA PHE A 148 15.11 8.93 20.01
C PHE A 148 13.85 8.49 20.77
N MET A 149 13.77 8.77 22.08
CA MET A 149 12.57 8.48 22.88
C MET A 149 11.35 9.25 22.38
N ALA A 150 11.52 10.51 21.95
CA ALA A 150 10.43 11.27 21.33
C ALA A 150 9.92 10.60 20.03
N PHE A 151 10.81 10.09 19.17
CA PHE A 151 10.41 9.31 17.99
C PHE A 151 9.63 8.04 18.36
N VAL A 152 10.12 7.28 19.35
CA VAL A 152 9.46 6.06 19.83
C VAL A 152 8.06 6.38 20.37
N HIS A 153 7.94 7.37 21.25
CA HIS A 153 6.64 7.78 21.79
C HIS A 153 5.69 8.26 20.70
N THR A 154 6.15 9.09 19.77
CA THR A 154 5.33 9.56 18.64
C THR A 154 4.84 8.38 17.79
N HIS A 155 5.71 7.40 17.51
CA HIS A 155 5.34 6.21 16.76
C HIS A 155 4.33 5.34 17.51
N LEU A 156 4.49 5.12 18.82
CA LEU A 156 3.54 4.32 19.62
C LEU A 156 2.19 5.02 19.79
N THR A 157 2.18 6.34 20.00
CA THR A 157 0.93 7.12 20.08
C THR A 157 0.15 7.05 18.77
N LEU A 158 0.84 7.21 17.64
CA LEU A 158 0.20 7.10 16.33
C LEU A 158 -0.26 5.67 16.02
N ALA A 159 0.45 4.64 16.52
CA ALA A 159 -0.02 3.25 16.47
C ALA A 159 -1.38 3.11 17.16
N GLY A 160 -1.48 3.60 18.40
CA GLY A 160 -2.73 3.58 19.18
C GLY A 160 -3.86 4.33 18.48
N LEU A 161 -3.57 5.48 17.85
CA LEU A 161 -4.54 6.21 17.04
C LEU A 161 -5.02 5.37 15.83
N VAL A 162 -4.11 4.74 15.08
CA VAL A 162 -4.46 3.88 13.94
C VAL A 162 -5.34 2.71 14.38
N THR A 163 -5.00 2.05 15.49
CA THR A 163 -5.82 0.98 16.09
C THR A 163 -7.22 1.50 16.43
N LEU A 164 -7.32 2.63 17.16
CA LEU A 164 -8.60 3.22 17.53
C LEU A 164 -9.46 3.57 16.31
N LEU A 165 -8.88 4.26 15.32
CA LEU A 165 -9.57 4.63 14.08
C LEU A 165 -10.07 3.39 13.33
N THR A 166 -9.28 2.30 13.31
CA THR A 166 -9.68 1.03 12.69
C THR A 166 -10.85 0.41 13.43
N LEU A 167 -10.77 0.31 14.77
CA LEU A 167 -11.87 -0.21 15.60
C LEU A 167 -13.15 0.60 15.42
N CYS A 168 -13.06 1.94 15.38
CA CYS A 168 -14.20 2.81 15.10
C CYS A 168 -14.80 2.54 13.72
N LEU A 169 -13.96 2.44 12.68
CA LEU A 169 -14.43 2.23 11.30
C LEU A 169 -15.09 0.85 11.15
N VAL A 170 -14.50 -0.19 11.74
CA VAL A 170 -15.08 -1.54 11.76
C VAL A 170 -16.37 -1.57 12.57
N GLY A 171 -16.40 -0.94 13.74
CA GLY A 171 -17.61 -0.83 14.57
C GLY A 171 -18.76 -0.17 13.81
N LEU A 172 -18.50 0.94 13.10
CA LEU A 172 -19.49 1.59 12.23
C LEU A 172 -19.93 0.67 11.08
N ALA A 173 -18.99 0.00 10.41
CA ALA A 173 -19.30 -0.92 9.31
C ALA A 173 -20.16 -2.10 9.77
N LEU A 174 -19.90 -2.66 10.96
CA LEU A 174 -20.65 -3.78 11.52
C LEU A 174 -22.01 -3.36 12.09
N ALA A 175 -22.11 -2.17 12.69
CA ALA A 175 -23.35 -1.63 13.25
C ALA A 175 -24.32 -1.11 12.17
N SER A 176 -23.79 -0.69 11.02
CA SER A 176 -24.60 -0.15 9.93
C SER A 176 -25.48 -1.24 9.28
N ARG A 177 -26.80 -1.05 9.32
CA ARG A 177 -27.80 -1.95 8.73
C ARG A 177 -27.82 -1.94 7.19
N VAL A 178 -27.19 -0.93 6.59
CA VAL A 178 -27.15 -0.66 5.15
C VAL A 178 -25.83 -1.13 4.52
N CYS A 179 -24.85 -1.56 5.32
CA CYS A 179 -23.55 -1.95 4.78
C CYS A 179 -23.58 -3.33 4.14
N GLU A 180 -23.21 -3.38 2.86
CA GLU A 180 -23.20 -4.60 2.09
C GLU A 180 -22.24 -5.66 2.70
N PRO A 181 -22.59 -6.96 2.64
CA PRO A 181 -21.74 -8.03 3.15
C PRO A 181 -20.31 -8.02 2.60
N ARG A 182 -20.11 -7.46 1.41
CA ARG A 182 -18.80 -7.32 0.74
C ARG A 182 -17.88 -6.30 1.40
N ILE A 183 -18.43 -5.36 2.17
CA ILE A 183 -17.66 -4.40 2.98
C ILE A 183 -17.53 -4.92 4.42
N ARG A 184 -18.59 -5.53 4.98
CA ARG A 184 -18.57 -6.07 6.35
C ARG A 184 -17.52 -7.17 6.57
N ARG A 185 -17.35 -8.07 5.60
CA ARG A 185 -16.35 -9.16 5.69
C ARG A 185 -14.90 -8.65 5.77
N PRO A 186 -14.40 -7.84 4.82
CA PRO A 186 -13.05 -7.29 4.93
C PRO A 186 -12.89 -6.38 6.15
N ALA A 187 -13.91 -5.61 6.54
CA ALA A 187 -13.88 -4.85 7.80
C ALA A 187 -13.72 -5.76 9.03
N GLY A 188 -14.43 -6.89 9.10
CA GLY A 188 -14.26 -7.88 10.17
C GLY A 188 -12.88 -8.53 10.15
N LEU A 189 -12.31 -8.81 8.98
CA LEU A 189 -10.95 -9.36 8.85
C LEU A 189 -9.88 -8.38 9.35
N LEU A 190 -10.10 -7.07 9.28
CA LEU A 190 -9.17 -6.09 9.86
C LEU A 190 -9.00 -6.29 11.37
N LEU A 191 -9.99 -6.84 12.08
CA LEU A 191 -9.87 -7.13 13.52
C LEU A 191 -8.87 -8.27 13.83
N LEU A 192 -8.46 -9.06 12.83
CA LEU A 192 -7.47 -10.12 13.03
C LEU A 192 -6.03 -9.58 13.00
N VAL A 193 -5.84 -8.35 12.52
CA VAL A 193 -4.53 -7.74 12.26
C VAL A 193 -4.34 -6.41 13.00
N VAL A 194 -5.29 -6.04 13.85
CA VAL A 194 -5.27 -4.86 14.75
C VAL A 194 -5.14 -5.34 16.18
#